data_AF-A0A1G1M3C6-F1
#
_entry.id   AF-A0A1G1M3C6-F1
#
_cell.length_a   1.000
_cell.length_b   1.000
_cell.length_c   1.000
_cell.angle_alpha   90.00
_cell.angle_beta   90.00
_cell.angle_gamma   90.00
#
_symmetry.space_group_name_H-M   'P 1'
#
loop_
_entity.id
_entity.type
_entity.pdbx_description
1 polymer ?
#
loop_
_entity_poly.entity_id
_entity_poly.type
_entity_poly.pdbx_seq_one_letter_code
_entity_poly.pdbx_strand_id
1 'polypeptide(L)'
;MNTYDIVKSLRGELSKFNGEQLDSQYQICWQYSGRLAQGIEADLKRIAGGSPRLFRLEFVINDPYEQGADMCSATVCYGRDDDFEVSIKCWINHEMVKVKVRKRPRSAALEAIANVLDKGEETHLSKFEQ
;
A
#
# COMPACT_ATOMS: atom_id res chain seq x y z
N MET A 1 1.93 7.89 -12.27
CA MET A 1 2.97 7.30 -11.41
C MET A 1 2.30 6.21 -10.60
N ASN A 2 2.77 4.98 -10.68
CA ASN A 2 2.17 3.86 -9.94
C ASN A 2 2.67 3.85 -8.48
N THR A 3 2.10 2.99 -7.64
CA THR A 3 2.48 2.90 -6.21
C THR A 3 3.97 2.58 -6.05
N TYR A 4 4.53 1.71 -6.89
CA TYR A 4 5.94 1.31 -6.82
C TYR A 4 6.88 2.50 -7.05
N ASP A 5 6.64 3.32 -8.09
CA ASP A 5 7.43 4.51 -8.39
C ASP A 5 7.41 5.52 -7.24
N ILE A 6 6.25 5.67 -6.59
CA ILE A 6 6.09 6.54 -5.42
C ILE A 6 6.92 6.01 -4.25
N VAL A 7 6.85 4.70 -3.98
CA VAL A 7 7.64 4.04 -2.92
C VAL A 7 9.13 4.18 -3.18
N LYS A 8 9.58 3.96 -4.42
CA LYS A 8 10.97 4.13 -4.83
C LYS A 8 11.47 5.56 -4.64
N SER A 9 10.65 6.54 -5.00
CA SER A 9 10.95 7.96 -4.78
C SER A 9 11.03 8.29 -3.29
N LEU A 10 10.10 7.76 -2.48
CA LEU A 10 10.09 7.94 -1.03
C LEU A 10 11.34 7.34 -0.38
N ARG A 11 11.74 6.13 -0.79
CA ARG A 11 12.99 5.50 -0.33
C ARG A 11 14.20 6.39 -0.60
N GLY A 12 14.30 6.96 -1.81
CA GLY A 12 15.39 7.86 -2.16
C GLY A 12 15.45 9.11 -1.26
N GLU A 13 14.31 9.69 -0.90
CA GLU A 13 14.26 10.81 0.04
C GLU A 13 14.63 10.39 1.47
N LEU A 14 14.08 9.27 1.96
CA LEU A 14 14.36 8.78 3.32
C LEU A 14 15.82 8.37 3.52
N SER A 15 16.49 7.86 2.48
CA SER A 15 17.91 7.48 2.53
C SER A 15 18.88 8.65 2.77
N LYS A 16 18.39 9.90 2.69
CA LYS A 16 19.19 11.10 2.99
C LYS A 16 19.30 11.37 4.49
N PHE A 17 18.56 10.64 5.31
CA PHE A 17 18.53 10.79 6.76
C PHE A 17 19.19 9.59 7.43
N ASN A 18 19.83 9.80 8.58
CA ASN A 18 20.58 8.78 9.31
C ASN A 18 19.76 8.08 10.43
N GLY A 19 18.42 8.16 10.38
CA GLY A 19 17.50 7.52 11.34
C GLY A 19 17.30 8.25 12.68
N GLU A 20 18.16 9.22 13.02
CA GLU A 20 18.03 10.05 14.23
C GLU A 20 17.05 11.22 14.04
N GLN A 21 16.70 11.53 12.79
CA GLN A 21 15.88 12.68 12.40
C GLN A 21 14.43 12.27 12.11
N LEU A 22 13.81 11.56 13.06
CA LEU A 22 12.48 10.96 12.89
C LEU A 22 11.41 11.97 12.47
N ASP A 23 11.39 13.16 13.06
CA ASP A 23 10.41 14.20 12.70
C ASP A 23 10.51 14.61 11.22
N SER A 24 11.73 14.78 10.72
CA SER A 24 11.99 15.08 9.32
C SER A 24 11.57 13.92 8.41
N GLN A 25 11.85 12.68 8.80
CA GLN A 25 11.45 11.49 8.05
C GLN A 25 9.92 11.37 7.97
N TYR A 26 9.21 11.57 9.08
CA TYR A 26 7.74 11.59 9.09
C TYR A 26 7.17 12.76 8.29
N GLN A 27 7.82 13.93 8.29
CA GLN A 27 7.41 15.04 7.44
C GLN A 27 7.48 14.68 5.95
N ILE A 28 8.53 13.98 5.52
CA ILE A 28 8.64 13.45 4.14
C ILE A 28 7.53 12.43 3.86
N CYS A 29 7.29 11.47 4.76
CA CYS A 29 6.19 10.52 4.62
C CYS A 29 4.83 11.22 4.48
N TRP A 30 4.58 12.26 5.28
CA TRP A 30 3.37 13.06 5.21
C TRP A 30 3.21 13.73 3.84
N GLN A 31 4.27 14.31 3.28
CA GLN A 31 4.24 14.90 1.94
C GLN A 31 3.92 13.89 0.83
N TYR A 32 4.33 12.63 1.01
CA TYR A 32 4.07 11.55 0.06
C TYR A 32 2.72 10.85 0.26
N SER A 33 2.07 11.04 1.43
CA SER A 33 0.84 10.35 1.82
C SER A 33 -0.28 10.42 0.77
N GLY A 34 -0.57 11.62 0.27
CA GLY A 34 -1.61 11.83 -0.74
C GLY A 34 -1.30 11.13 -2.07
N ARG A 35 -0.03 11.14 -2.50
CA ARG A 35 0.41 10.46 -3.72
C ARG A 35 0.33 8.95 -3.55
N LEU A 36 0.77 8.42 -2.41
CA LEU A 36 0.68 7.00 -2.08
C LEU A 36 -0.78 6.53 -2.07
N ALA A 37 -1.67 7.29 -1.43
CA ALA A 37 -3.09 6.94 -1.40
C ALA A 37 -3.69 6.86 -2.80
N GLN A 38 -3.45 7.88 -3.64
CA GLN A 38 -3.92 7.91 -5.03
C GLN A 38 -3.31 6.79 -5.87
N GLY A 39 -2.01 6.50 -5.69
CA GLY A 39 -1.32 5.41 -6.37
C GLY A 39 -1.92 4.06 -6.04
N ILE A 40 -2.15 3.78 -4.76
CA ILE A 40 -2.74 2.52 -4.27
C ILE A 40 -4.16 2.35 -4.83
N GLU A 41 -5.00 3.38 -4.74
CA GLU A 41 -6.37 3.33 -5.28
C GLU A 41 -6.36 3.10 -6.81
N ALA A 42 -5.49 3.80 -7.53
CA ALA A 42 -5.37 3.67 -8.98
C ALA A 42 -4.88 2.27 -9.41
N ASP A 43 -3.86 1.73 -8.73
CA ASP A 43 -3.33 0.39 -9.04
C ASP A 43 -4.37 -0.68 -8.74
N LEU A 44 -5.03 -0.62 -7.59
CA LEU A 44 -6.07 -1.57 -7.22
C LEU A 44 -7.25 -1.53 -8.21
N LYS A 45 -7.69 -0.33 -8.59
CA LYS A 45 -8.74 -0.15 -9.60
C LYS A 45 -8.33 -0.71 -10.95
N ARG A 46 -7.07 -0.53 -11.35
CA ARG A 46 -6.53 -1.06 -12.63
C ARG A 46 -6.45 -2.58 -12.61
N ILE A 47 -6.03 -3.18 -11.49
CA ILE A 47 -5.78 -4.62 -11.35
C ILE A 47 -7.09 -5.40 -11.23
N ALA A 48 -7.98 -4.96 -10.34
CA ALA A 48 -9.16 -5.73 -9.96
C ALA A 48 -10.48 -5.04 -10.31
N GLY A 49 -10.44 -3.81 -10.83
CA GLY A 49 -11.63 -3.03 -11.15
C GLY A 49 -12.25 -2.35 -9.91
N GLY A 50 -13.53 -1.97 -10.03
CA GLY A 50 -14.29 -1.39 -8.93
C GLY A 50 -13.92 0.05 -8.56
N SER A 51 -14.32 0.45 -7.36
CA SER A 51 -14.05 1.77 -6.77
C SER A 51 -13.42 1.60 -5.39
N PRO A 52 -12.13 1.21 -5.34
CA PRO A 52 -11.40 1.12 -4.07
C PRO A 52 -11.33 2.51 -3.43
N ARG A 53 -11.42 2.54 -2.11
CA ARG A 53 -11.20 3.76 -1.33
C ARG A 53 -10.27 3.46 -0.18
N LEU A 54 -9.21 4.24 -0.06
CA LEU A 54 -8.31 4.18 1.07
C LEU A 54 -9.01 4.74 2.30
N PHE A 55 -9.05 3.93 3.37
CA PHE A 55 -9.64 4.26 4.64
C PHE A 55 -8.59 4.73 5.65
N ARG A 56 -7.42 4.08 5.66
CA ARG A 56 -6.33 4.36 6.60
C ARG A 56 -4.98 4.20 5.90
N LEU A 57 -4.05 5.09 6.20
CA LEU A 57 -2.66 5.06 5.78
C LEU A 57 -1.78 5.34 7.00
N GLU A 58 -0.80 4.47 7.24
CA GLU A 58 0.10 4.55 8.38
C GLU A 58 1.53 4.39 7.91
N PHE A 59 2.42 5.20 8.46
CA PHE A 59 3.86 5.07 8.25
C PHE A 59 4.50 4.57 9.52
N VAL A 60 5.45 3.64 9.36
CA VAL A 60 6.32 3.17 10.43
C VAL A 60 7.75 3.35 9.92
N ILE A 61 8.55 4.09 10.66
CA ILE A 61 9.96 4.34 10.35
C ILE A 61 10.82 3.58 11.34
N ASN A 62 11.86 2.89 10.84
CA ASN A 62 12.76 2.07 11.62
C ASN A 62 12.05 1.07 12.55
N ASP A 63 11.11 0.26 12.02
CA ASP A 63 10.35 -0.70 12.82
C ASP A 63 11.28 -1.73 13.48
N PRO A 64 11.46 -1.74 14.82
CA PRO A 64 12.41 -2.63 15.48
C PRO A 64 11.99 -4.11 15.39
N TYR A 65 10.71 -4.40 15.19
CA TYR A 65 10.20 -5.77 15.06
C TYR A 65 10.37 -6.34 13.65
N GLU A 66 10.55 -5.46 12.67
CA GLU A 66 10.73 -5.80 11.25
C GLU A 66 12.13 -5.37 10.78
N GLN A 67 13.14 -5.57 11.63
CA GLN A 67 14.57 -5.35 11.33
C GLN A 67 14.93 -3.91 10.92
N GLY A 68 14.25 -2.90 11.48
CA GLY A 68 14.47 -1.50 11.16
C GLY A 68 13.87 -1.08 9.81
N ALA A 69 12.90 -1.83 9.29
CA ALA A 69 12.28 -1.49 8.02
C ALA A 69 11.42 -0.21 8.10
N ASP A 70 11.56 0.65 7.08
CA ASP A 70 10.60 1.70 6.80
C ASP A 70 9.43 1.13 5.99
N MET A 71 8.22 1.39 6.45
CA MET A 71 7.01 0.79 5.92
C MET A 71 5.86 1.80 5.86
N CYS A 72 4.98 1.56 4.89
CA CYS A 72 3.67 2.17 4.80
C CYS A 72 2.60 1.08 4.75
N SER A 73 1.65 1.10 5.67
CA SER A 73 0.48 0.20 5.70
C SER A 73 -0.77 0.97 5.31
N ALA A 74 -1.57 0.43 4.40
CA ALA A 74 -2.86 0.98 4.02
C ALA A 74 -3.98 -0.03 4.19
N THR A 75 -5.15 0.46 4.58
CA THR A 75 -6.41 -0.28 4.55
C THR A 75 -7.32 0.33 3.51
N VAL A 76 -7.81 -0.50 2.59
CA VAL A 76 -8.69 -0.12 1.49
C VAL A 76 -9.99 -0.90 1.60
N CYS A 77 -11.09 -0.20 1.36
CA CYS A 77 -12.43 -0.77 1.32
C CYS A 77 -13.00 -0.69 -0.11
N TYR A 78 -13.89 -1.62 -0.43
CA TYR A 78 -14.65 -1.62 -1.67
C TYR A 78 -16.14 -1.55 -1.38
N GLY A 79 -16.81 -0.51 -1.89
CA GLY A 79 -18.22 -0.25 -1.59
C GLY A 79 -18.42 0.39 -0.20
N ARG A 80 -19.64 0.85 0.07
CA ARG A 80 -20.02 1.46 1.37
C ARG A 80 -20.61 0.46 2.36
N ASP A 81 -21.24 -0.61 1.86
CA ASP A 81 -22.13 -1.48 2.65
C ASP A 81 -21.61 -2.92 2.82
N ASP A 82 -20.50 -3.27 2.15
CA ASP A 82 -19.86 -4.58 2.30
C ASP A 82 -18.61 -4.41 3.17
N ASP A 83 -18.40 -5.33 4.10
CA ASP A 83 -17.24 -5.31 4.99
C ASP A 83 -15.96 -5.79 4.28
N PHE A 84 -15.83 -5.53 2.97
CA PHE A 84 -14.67 -5.96 2.20
C PHE A 84 -13.46 -5.11 2.54
N GLU A 85 -12.48 -5.71 3.20
CA GLU A 85 -11.23 -5.06 3.60
C GLU A 85 -10.02 -5.69 2.91
N VAL A 86 -9.21 -4.82 2.32
CA VAL A 86 -7.93 -5.16 1.70
C VAL A 86 -6.83 -4.37 2.40
N SER A 87 -5.80 -5.06 2.88
CA SER A 87 -4.60 -4.43 3.42
C SER A 87 -3.49 -4.40 2.37
N ILE A 88 -2.76 -3.29 2.31
CA ILE A 88 -1.62 -3.08 1.44
C ILE A 88 -0.42 -2.75 2.34
N LYS A 89 0.68 -3.47 2.19
CA LYS A 89 1.95 -3.20 2.87
C LYS A 89 3.01 -2.81 1.86
N CYS A 90 3.48 -1.57 1.94
CA CYS A 90 4.60 -1.05 1.16
C CYS A 90 5.85 -1.04 2.05
N TRP A 91 6.78 -1.96 1.80
CA TRP A 91 8.10 -2.00 2.43
C TRP A 91 9.02 -1.05 1.66
N ILE A 92 9.25 0.13 2.22
CA ILE A 92 9.91 1.24 1.51
C ILE A 92 11.38 0.89 1.26
N ASN A 93 12.09 0.39 2.27
CA ASN A 93 13.51 0.07 2.16
C ASN A 93 13.80 -1.12 1.23
N HIS A 94 12.79 -1.98 1.01
CA HIS A 94 12.86 -3.14 0.12
C HIS A 94 12.14 -2.92 -1.22
N GLU A 95 11.64 -1.71 -1.47
CA GLU A 95 10.86 -1.34 -2.67
C GLU A 95 9.76 -2.36 -3.04
N MET A 96 9.08 -2.89 -2.02
CA MET A 96 8.15 -4.00 -2.19
C MET A 96 6.75 -3.59 -1.77
N VAL A 97 5.75 -3.90 -2.60
CA VAL A 97 4.34 -3.65 -2.28
C VAL A 97 3.61 -4.99 -2.27
N LYS A 98 2.95 -5.28 -1.14
CA LYS A 98 2.16 -6.49 -0.93
C LYS A 98 0.70 -6.13 -0.74
N VAL A 99 -0.19 -6.92 -1.33
CA VAL A 99 -1.64 -6.80 -1.19
C VAL A 99 -2.17 -8.06 -0.53
N LYS A 100 -3.09 -7.93 0.42
CA LYS A 100 -3.73 -9.06 1.12
C LYS A 100 -5.18 -8.74 1.41
N VAL A 101 -6.08 -9.66 1.03
CA VAL A 101 -7.49 -9.61 1.45
C VAL A 101 -7.57 -9.96 2.93
N ARG A 102 -8.14 -9.06 3.74
CA ARG A 102 -8.31 -9.24 5.19
C ARG A 102 -9.67 -9.78 5.54
N LYS A 103 -10.70 -9.29 4.85
CA LYS A 103 -12.08 -9.70 5.03
C LYS A 103 -12.72 -9.81 3.66
N ARG A 104 -13.26 -10.99 3.33
CA ARG A 104 -13.89 -11.21 2.02
C ARG A 104 -15.28 -10.55 1.98
N PRO A 105 -15.71 -10.07 0.80
CA PRO A 105 -17.04 -9.50 0.63
C PRO A 105 -18.13 -10.56 0.77
N ARG A 106 -19.37 -10.10 1.03
CA ARG A 106 -20.57 -10.94 0.89
C ARG A 106 -21.18 -10.85 -0.51
N SER A 107 -20.95 -9.73 -1.20
CA SER A 107 -21.47 -9.48 -2.54
C SER A 107 -20.74 -10.30 -3.60
N ALA A 108 -21.49 -11.04 -4.42
CA ALA A 108 -20.93 -11.79 -5.56
C ALA A 108 -20.17 -10.89 -6.56
N ALA A 109 -20.57 -9.62 -6.70
CA ALA A 109 -19.87 -8.67 -7.57
C ALA A 109 -18.47 -8.31 -7.03
N LEU A 110 -18.33 -8.21 -5.71
CA LEU A 110 -17.05 -7.94 -5.06
C LEU A 110 -16.23 -9.21 -4.87
N GLU A 111 -16.86 -10.38 -4.82
CA GLU A 111 -16.18 -11.68 -4.72
C GLU A 111 -15.23 -11.91 -5.90
N ALA A 112 -15.60 -11.48 -7.11
CA ALA A 112 -14.71 -11.49 -8.27
C ALA A 112 -13.45 -10.64 -8.05
N ILE A 113 -13.59 -9.46 -7.43
CA ILE A 113 -12.47 -8.58 -7.07
C ILE A 113 -11.59 -9.25 -6.02
N ALA A 114 -12.18 -9.84 -4.98
CA ALA A 114 -11.46 -10.57 -3.95
C ALA A 114 -10.63 -11.72 -4.54
N ASN A 115 -11.18 -12.47 -5.50
CA ASN A 115 -10.45 -13.55 -6.19
C ASN A 115 -9.26 -13.06 -7.03
N VAL A 116 -9.33 -11.87 -7.61
CA VAL A 116 -8.21 -11.28 -8.35
C VAL A 116 -7.08 -10.86 -7.40
N LEU A 117 -7.44 -10.31 -6.24
CA LEU A 117 -6.49 -9.78 -5.25
C LEU A 117 -5.92 -10.87 -4.32
N ASP A 118 -6.69 -11.91 -4.03
CA ASP A 118 -6.32 -13.00 -3.13
C ASP A 118 -5.51 -14.09 -3.86
N LYS A 119 -4.27 -13.74 -4.21
CA LYS A 119 -3.35 -14.58 -4.99
C LYS A 119 -2.35 -15.36 -4.13
N GLY A 120 -2.52 -15.41 -2.80
CA GLY A 120 -1.52 -15.96 -1.86
C GLY A 120 -0.57 -14.88 -1.31
N GLU A 121 0.76 -15.09 -1.38
CA GLU A 121 1.74 -14.24 -0.66
C GLU A 121 2.56 -13.24 -1.50
N GLU A 122 2.60 -13.35 -2.83
CA GLU A 122 3.48 -12.53 -3.67
C GLU A 122 2.77 -11.94 -4.89
N THR A 123 2.19 -10.75 -4.71
CA THR A 123 1.86 -9.89 -5.85
C THR A 123 2.67 -8.62 -5.73
N HIS A 124 3.86 -8.61 -6.33
CA HIS A 124 4.61 -7.38 -6.56
C HIS A 124 3.82 -6.55 -7.56
N LEU A 125 3.53 -5.28 -7.27
CA LEU A 125 2.87 -4.40 -8.24
C LEU A 125 3.68 -4.23 -9.55
N SER A 126 4.98 -4.53 -9.53
CA SER A 126 5.83 -4.62 -10.73
C SER A 126 5.43 -5.76 -11.69
N LYS A 127 4.70 -6.79 -11.25
CA LYS A 127 4.20 -7.87 -12.14
C LYS A 127 3.03 -7.45 -13.04
N PHE A 128 2.43 -6.28 -12.82
CA PHE A 128 1.37 -5.76 -13.70
C PHE A 128 1.91 -4.77 -14.75
N GLU A 129 3.23 -4.73 -14.95
CA GLU A 129 3.92 -3.99 -16.01
C GLU A 129 4.34 -4.87 -17.20
N GLN A 130 3.85 -6.12 -17.27
CA GLN A 130 4.01 -7.00 -18.45
C GLN A 130 2.67 -7.22 -19.15
#